data_AF-A0A2V2VQX2-F1
#
_entry.id   AF-A0A2V2VQX2-F1
#
_cell.length_a   1.000
_cell.length_b   1.000
_cell.length_c   1.000
_cell.angle_alpha   90.00
_cell.angle_beta   90.00
_cell.angle_gamma   90.00
#
_symmetry.space_group_name_H-M   'P 1'
#
loop_
_entity.id
_entity.type
_entity.pdbx_description
1 polymer ?
#
loop_
_entity_poly.entity_id
_entity_poly.type
_entity_poly.pdbx_seq_one_letter_code
_entity_poly.pdbx_strand_id
1 'polypeptide(L)'
;MQDYLREIEGTLARTNERKSTLLYRLAKRNAEEERLARLGVRSIPTNPLDVLDTRVVKYVLFKLKRDIGDKIARMRNPQLLSIETHGEVVIRAKNDEINHLIAKKNSWERRLVALTGEEYKVASSRKLYFGCAKELPEAQVEMSTAEEVLTGDALDVSEPESLGSHSSEGMASYFKSSYLEQLAASESDDLLCGIEKTAEHSLRLEHGKNNGNLCLKRFHEENSLYVVDVDLLPEEEYRRRILDAKRELLKKRLRTLKK
;
A
#
# COMPACT_ATOMS: atom_id res chain seq x y z
N MET A 1 -17.10 -37.13 8.79
CA MET A 1 -16.46 -38.13 9.67
C MET A 1 -16.26 -39.48 8.99
N GLN A 2 -17.26 -40.03 8.28
CA GLN A 2 -17.12 -41.35 7.62
C GLN A 2 -15.97 -41.43 6.61
N ASP A 3 -15.78 -40.42 5.75
CA ASP A 3 -14.69 -40.41 4.77
C ASP A 3 -13.30 -40.40 5.41
N TYR A 4 -13.14 -39.74 6.56
CA TYR A 4 -11.87 -39.68 7.26
C TYR A 4 -11.49 -41.03 7.88
N LEU A 5 -12.47 -41.76 8.41
CA LEU A 5 -12.26 -43.13 8.89
C LEU A 5 -11.85 -44.06 7.75
N ARG A 6 -12.51 -43.96 6.60
CA ARG A 6 -12.15 -44.72 5.38
C ARG A 6 -10.74 -44.37 4.86
N GLU A 7 -10.30 -43.13 5.02
CA GLU A 7 -8.93 -42.71 4.71
C GLU A 7 -7.90 -43.34 5.65
N ILE A 8 -8.19 -43.43 6.95
CA ILE A 8 -7.32 -44.10 7.93
C ILE A 8 -7.27 -45.61 7.67
N GLU A 9 -8.40 -46.22 7.33
CA GLU A 9 -8.53 -47.63 6.97
C GLU A 9 -7.87 -47.97 5.61
N GLY A 10 -7.43 -46.97 4.85
CA GLY A 10 -6.78 -47.15 3.54
C GLY A 10 -7.73 -47.53 2.40
N THR A 11 -9.05 -47.55 2.65
CA THR A 11 -10.07 -47.86 1.63
C THR A 11 -10.34 -46.68 0.70
N LEU A 12 -9.97 -45.47 1.13
CA LEU A 12 -10.16 -44.23 0.38
C LEU A 12 -8.86 -43.44 0.36
N ALA A 13 -8.43 -43.01 -0.84
CA ALA A 13 -7.28 -42.14 -0.99
C ALA A 13 -7.50 -40.81 -0.24
N ARG A 14 -6.41 -40.19 0.24
CA ARG A 14 -6.47 -38.95 1.01
C ARG A 14 -7.20 -37.87 0.22
N THR A 15 -7.96 -37.00 0.89
CA THR A 15 -8.71 -35.92 0.21
C THR A 15 -7.86 -35.10 -0.78
N ASN A 16 -6.60 -34.83 -0.47
CA ASN A 16 -5.69 -34.07 -1.34
C ASN A 16 -5.38 -34.82 -2.64
N GLU A 17 -5.19 -36.14 -2.57
CA GLU A 17 -4.94 -36.98 -3.75
C GLU A 17 -6.20 -37.06 -4.61
N ARG A 18 -7.37 -37.26 -3.99
CA ARG A 18 -8.67 -37.26 -4.70
C ARG A 18 -8.92 -35.93 -5.42
N LYS A 19 -8.63 -34.80 -4.77
CA LYS A 19 -8.73 -33.45 -5.36
C LYS A 19 -7.70 -33.18 -6.46
N SER A 20 -6.60 -33.93 -6.49
CA SER A 20 -5.56 -33.79 -7.51
C SER A 20 -5.89 -34.53 -8.81
N THR A 21 -6.85 -35.47 -8.77
CA THR A 21 -7.26 -36.26 -9.94
C THR A 21 -7.81 -35.38 -11.08
N LEU A 22 -7.57 -35.80 -12.32
CA LEU A 22 -8.01 -35.08 -13.51
C LEU A 22 -9.54 -34.96 -13.57
N LEU A 23 -10.26 -36.03 -13.21
CA LEU A 23 -11.72 -36.03 -13.15
C LEU A 23 -12.27 -35.00 -12.16
N TYR A 24 -11.69 -34.91 -10.96
CA TYR A 24 -12.11 -33.91 -9.99
C TYR A 24 -11.86 -32.48 -10.49
N ARG A 25 -10.68 -32.23 -11.08
CA ARG A 25 -10.34 -30.92 -11.65
C ARG A 25 -11.28 -30.53 -12.78
N LEU A 26 -11.61 -31.47 -13.67
CA LEU A 26 -12.54 -31.28 -14.77
C LEU A 26 -13.95 -30.99 -14.24
N ALA A 27 -14.47 -31.81 -13.32
CA ALA A 27 -15.78 -31.59 -12.72
C ALA A 27 -15.88 -30.23 -12.03
N LYS A 28 -14.84 -29.83 -11.28
CA LYS A 28 -14.76 -28.51 -10.65
C LYS A 28 -14.76 -27.39 -11.69
N ARG A 29 -13.97 -27.52 -12.76
CA ARG A 29 -13.90 -26.54 -13.84
C ARG A 29 -15.25 -26.39 -14.55
N ASN A 30 -15.91 -27.50 -14.90
CA ASN A 30 -17.22 -27.48 -15.55
C ASN A 30 -18.27 -26.79 -14.66
N ALA A 31 -18.26 -27.05 -13.35
CA ALA A 31 -19.17 -26.37 -12.43
C ALA A 31 -18.91 -24.86 -12.34
N GLU A 32 -17.65 -24.44 -12.41
CA GLU A 32 -17.28 -23.02 -12.47
C GLU A 32 -17.70 -22.38 -13.80
N GLU A 33 -17.47 -23.05 -14.93
CA GLU A 33 -17.88 -22.60 -16.26
C GLU A 33 -19.40 -22.50 -16.41
N GLU A 34 -20.16 -23.47 -15.90
CA GLU A 34 -21.63 -23.41 -15.90
C GLU A 34 -22.14 -22.22 -15.09
N ARG A 35 -21.53 -21.95 -13.93
CA ARG A 35 -21.89 -20.80 -13.09
C ARG A 35 -21.58 -19.47 -13.77
N LEU A 36 -20.45 -19.40 -14.49
CA LEU A 36 -20.07 -18.23 -15.28
C LEU A 36 -20.97 -18.05 -16.52
N ALA A 37 -21.36 -19.14 -17.16
CA ALA A 37 -22.30 -19.14 -18.29
C ALA A 37 -23.68 -18.61 -17.88
N ARG A 38 -24.17 -18.96 -16.68
CA ARG A 38 -25.40 -18.37 -16.10
C ARG A 38 -25.32 -16.85 -15.92
N LEU A 39 -24.12 -16.31 -15.75
CA LEU A 39 -23.86 -14.87 -15.66
C LEU A 39 -23.54 -14.23 -17.02
N GLY A 40 -23.45 -15.03 -18.10
CA GLY A 40 -23.12 -14.56 -19.44
C GLY A 40 -21.65 -14.19 -19.66
N VAL A 41 -20.75 -14.62 -18.77
CA VAL A 41 -19.32 -14.26 -18.85
C VAL A 41 -18.45 -15.51 -19.04
N ARG A 42 -17.38 -15.42 -19.83
CA ARG A 42 -16.44 -16.54 -20.03
C ARG A 42 -15.41 -16.70 -18.90
N SER A 43 -15.05 -15.60 -18.25
CA SER A 43 -14.06 -15.55 -17.18
C SER A 43 -14.39 -14.42 -16.20
N ILE A 44 -13.90 -14.50 -14.97
CA ILE A 44 -14.04 -13.40 -14.03
C ILE A 44 -13.28 -12.18 -14.58
N PRO A 45 -13.93 -11.02 -14.77
CA PRO A 45 -13.26 -9.83 -15.27
C PRO A 45 -12.24 -9.31 -14.26
N THR A 46 -11.13 -8.79 -14.75
CA THR A 46 -10.05 -8.24 -13.90
C THR A 46 -10.33 -6.80 -13.49
N ASN A 47 -10.85 -6.00 -14.42
CA ASN A 47 -11.13 -4.59 -14.21
C ASN A 47 -12.61 -4.38 -13.85
N PRO A 48 -12.92 -3.68 -12.74
CA PRO A 48 -14.29 -3.37 -12.37
C PRO A 48 -15.01 -2.45 -13.38
N LEU A 49 -14.29 -1.56 -14.07
CA LEU A 49 -14.93 -0.57 -14.95
C LEU A 49 -15.57 -1.20 -16.19
N ASP A 50 -15.04 -2.32 -16.67
CA ASP A 50 -15.50 -3.02 -17.88
C ASP A 50 -16.84 -3.73 -17.67
N VAL A 51 -17.30 -3.86 -16.42
CA VAL A 51 -18.50 -4.62 -16.06
C VAL A 51 -19.68 -3.69 -15.84
N LEU A 52 -20.75 -3.90 -16.60
CA LEU A 52 -22.02 -3.17 -16.48
C LEU A 52 -23.11 -3.99 -15.76
N ASP A 53 -23.03 -5.33 -15.79
CA ASP A 53 -24.01 -6.18 -15.11
C ASP A 53 -23.73 -6.28 -13.60
N THR A 54 -24.70 -5.86 -12.79
CA THR A 54 -24.64 -5.91 -11.32
C THR A 54 -24.52 -7.33 -10.78
N ARG A 55 -25.04 -8.34 -11.48
CA ARG A 55 -24.96 -9.76 -11.06
C ARG A 55 -23.54 -10.27 -11.12
N VAL A 56 -22.79 -9.88 -12.15
CA VAL A 56 -21.37 -10.21 -12.31
C VAL A 56 -20.57 -9.56 -11.19
N VAL A 57 -20.79 -8.26 -10.94
CA VAL A 57 -20.13 -7.54 -9.84
C VAL A 57 -20.39 -8.20 -8.48
N LYS A 58 -21.66 -8.55 -8.18
CA LYS A 58 -22.03 -9.25 -6.94
C LYS A 58 -21.34 -10.61 -6.82
N TYR A 59 -21.21 -11.35 -7.91
CA TYR A 59 -20.50 -12.63 -7.93
C TYR A 59 -19.00 -12.48 -7.65
N VAL A 60 -18.35 -11.49 -8.28
CA VAL A 60 -16.92 -11.21 -8.04
C VAL A 60 -16.70 -10.80 -6.59
N LEU A 61 -17.55 -9.93 -6.04
CA LEU A 61 -17.51 -9.53 -4.64
C LEU A 61 -17.67 -10.72 -3.69
N PHE A 62 -18.60 -11.63 -3.98
CA PHE A 62 -18.77 -12.86 -3.20
C PHE A 62 -17.48 -13.70 -3.18
N LYS A 63 -16.83 -13.88 -4.34
CA LYS A 63 -15.58 -14.64 -4.42
C LYS A 63 -14.45 -13.96 -3.67
N LEU A 64 -14.29 -12.64 -3.83
CA LEU A 64 -13.27 -11.88 -3.09
C LEU A 64 -13.49 -11.92 -1.58
N LYS A 65 -14.74 -11.74 -1.11
CA LYS A 65 -15.07 -11.84 0.32
C LYS A 65 -14.75 -13.21 0.90
N ARG A 66 -15.05 -14.28 0.16
CA ARG A 66 -14.68 -15.65 0.54
C ARG A 66 -13.17 -15.84 0.63
N ASP A 67 -12.43 -15.41 -0.40
CA ASP A 67 -10.97 -15.57 -0.45
C ASP A 67 -10.28 -14.75 0.66
N ILE A 68 -10.77 -13.54 0.94
CA ILE A 68 -10.31 -12.71 2.07
C ILE A 68 -10.57 -13.43 3.40
N GLY A 69 -11.79 -13.95 3.60
CA GLY A 69 -12.16 -14.69 4.81
C GLY A 69 -11.27 -15.91 5.04
N ASP A 70 -11.05 -16.71 3.99
CA ASP A 70 -10.21 -17.91 4.05
C ASP A 70 -8.74 -17.56 4.39
N LYS A 71 -8.20 -16.46 3.85
CA LYS A 71 -6.82 -16.02 4.15
C LYS A 71 -6.70 -15.41 5.55
N ILE A 72 -7.67 -14.60 5.98
CA ILE A 72 -7.70 -14.05 7.35
C ILE A 72 -7.80 -15.19 8.37
N ALA A 73 -8.62 -16.20 8.13
CA ALA A 73 -8.75 -17.35 9.01
C ALA A 73 -7.42 -18.12 9.17
N ARG A 74 -6.65 -18.27 8.08
CA ARG A 74 -5.30 -18.86 8.12
C ARG A 74 -4.32 -18.00 8.91
N MET A 75 -4.33 -16.68 8.72
CA MET A 75 -3.45 -15.75 9.43
C MET A 75 -3.73 -15.67 10.94
N ARG A 76 -4.98 -15.93 11.35
CA ARG A 76 -5.37 -15.97 12.76
C ARG A 76 -5.01 -17.28 13.46
N ASN A 77 -4.72 -18.35 12.70
CA ASN A 77 -4.42 -19.65 13.29
C ASN A 77 -2.89 -19.80 13.48
N PRO A 78 -2.38 -19.74 14.72
CA PRO A 78 -0.95 -19.82 14.99
C PRO A 78 -0.35 -21.19 14.62
N GLN A 79 -1.16 -22.25 14.56
CA GLN A 79 -0.71 -23.58 14.13
C GLN A 79 -0.42 -23.65 12.63
N LEU A 80 -1.04 -22.78 11.83
CA LEU A 80 -0.87 -22.74 10.38
C LEU A 80 0.16 -21.69 9.95
N LEU A 81 0.21 -20.55 10.65
CA LEU A 81 1.15 -19.46 10.41
C LEU A 81 1.53 -18.85 11.75
N SER A 82 2.82 -18.84 12.07
CA SER A 82 3.38 -18.10 13.20
C SER A 82 4.69 -17.43 12.82
N ILE A 83 5.03 -16.35 13.53
CA ILE A 83 6.30 -15.62 13.32
C ILE A 83 7.49 -16.56 13.55
N GLU A 84 7.39 -17.41 14.56
CA GLU A 84 8.45 -18.35 14.93
C GLU A 84 8.68 -19.43 13.86
N THR A 85 7.62 -19.93 13.23
CA THR A 85 7.72 -21.06 12.28
C THR A 85 7.98 -20.63 10.84
N HIS A 86 7.35 -19.54 10.39
CA HIS A 86 7.40 -19.09 8.99
C HIS A 86 8.17 -17.79 8.80
N GLY A 87 8.54 -17.09 9.88
CA GLY A 87 9.23 -15.82 9.85
C GLY A 87 8.33 -14.62 9.57
N GLU A 88 8.75 -13.46 10.05
CA GLU A 88 8.02 -12.20 9.89
C GLU A 88 7.82 -11.80 8.42
N VAL A 89 8.80 -12.08 7.55
CA VAL A 89 8.75 -11.69 6.12
C VAL A 89 7.58 -12.37 5.41
N VAL A 90 7.33 -13.64 5.70
CA VAL A 90 6.21 -14.39 5.13
C VAL A 90 4.89 -13.82 5.63
N ILE A 91 4.81 -13.47 6.92
CA ILE A 91 3.61 -12.87 7.52
C ILE A 91 3.32 -11.49 6.93
N ARG A 92 4.34 -10.65 6.72
CA ARG A 92 4.19 -9.36 6.01
C ARG A 92 3.65 -9.58 4.60
N ALA A 93 4.26 -10.48 3.83
CA ALA A 93 3.82 -10.79 2.46
C ALA A 93 2.37 -11.31 2.42
N LYS A 94 1.98 -12.16 3.37
CA LYS A 94 0.61 -12.67 3.48
C LYS A 94 -0.38 -11.59 3.90
N ASN A 95 0.03 -10.68 4.78
CA ASN A 95 -0.79 -9.54 5.17
C ASN A 95 -0.98 -8.56 3.98
N ASP A 96 0.07 -8.30 3.21
CA ASP A 96 0.01 -7.47 2.01
C ASP A 96 -0.88 -8.10 0.93
N GLU A 97 -0.83 -9.44 0.79
CA GLU A 97 -1.73 -10.19 -0.10
C GLU A 97 -3.21 -9.99 0.29
N ILE A 98 -3.52 -9.98 1.59
CA ILE A 98 -4.88 -9.71 2.09
C ILE A 98 -5.28 -8.25 1.83
N ASN A 99 -4.40 -7.30 2.13
CA ASN A 99 -4.65 -5.88 1.89
C ASN A 99 -4.87 -5.60 0.39
N HIS A 100 -4.12 -6.25 -0.50
CA HIS A 100 -4.33 -6.16 -1.93
C HIS A 100 -5.70 -6.69 -2.37
N LEU A 101 -6.18 -7.79 -1.77
CA LEU A 101 -7.53 -8.29 -2.01
C LEU A 101 -8.61 -7.34 -1.48
N ILE A 102 -8.39 -6.72 -0.32
CA ILE A 102 -9.30 -5.72 0.25
C ILE A 102 -9.37 -4.48 -0.66
N ALA A 103 -8.23 -3.98 -1.16
CA ALA A 103 -8.20 -2.87 -2.11
C ALA A 103 -8.98 -3.21 -3.40
N LYS A 104 -8.78 -4.42 -3.95
CA LYS A 104 -9.58 -4.92 -5.07
C LYS A 104 -11.06 -4.97 -4.73
N LYS A 105 -11.44 -5.55 -3.59
CA LYS A 105 -12.83 -5.61 -3.13
C LYS A 105 -13.45 -4.21 -3.03
N ASN A 106 -12.72 -3.23 -2.49
CA ASN A 106 -13.19 -1.84 -2.41
C ASN A 106 -13.38 -1.20 -3.80
N SER A 107 -12.55 -1.53 -4.79
CA SER A 107 -12.78 -1.08 -6.18
C SER A 107 -14.05 -1.68 -6.81
N TRP A 108 -14.34 -2.95 -6.51
CA TRP A 108 -15.55 -3.62 -6.98
C TRP A 108 -16.81 -3.13 -6.24
N GLU A 109 -16.71 -2.78 -4.95
CA GLU A 109 -17.81 -2.16 -4.20
C GLU A 109 -18.13 -0.76 -4.72
N ARG A 110 -17.11 0.06 -5.00
CA ARG A 110 -17.29 1.36 -5.67
C ARG A 110 -18.01 1.22 -7.00
N ARG A 111 -17.66 0.20 -7.79
CA ARG A 111 -18.35 -0.08 -9.05
C ARG A 111 -19.80 -0.50 -8.85
N LEU A 112 -20.07 -1.38 -7.88
CA LEU A 112 -21.45 -1.80 -7.58
C LEU A 112 -22.31 -0.59 -7.25
N VAL A 113 -21.80 0.29 -6.39
CA VAL A 113 -22.45 1.53 -5.99
C VAL A 113 -22.67 2.46 -7.18
N ALA A 114 -21.67 2.65 -8.04
CA ALA A 114 -21.83 3.44 -9.25
C ALA A 114 -22.93 2.90 -10.19
N LEU A 115 -23.18 1.59 -10.17
CA LEU A 115 -24.25 0.95 -10.96
C LEU A 115 -25.61 0.99 -10.26
N THR A 116 -25.67 0.98 -8.93
CA THR A 116 -26.92 0.99 -8.15
C THR A 116 -27.38 2.38 -7.72
N GLY A 117 -26.52 3.39 -7.81
CA GLY A 117 -26.81 4.78 -7.39
C GLY A 117 -26.90 4.97 -5.89
N GLU A 118 -26.38 4.03 -5.08
CA GLU A 118 -26.36 4.15 -3.61
C GLU A 118 -25.19 5.05 -3.16
N GLU A 119 -25.22 5.55 -1.92
CA GLU A 119 -24.09 6.29 -1.36
C GLU A 119 -23.02 5.32 -0.83
N TYR A 120 -21.79 5.41 -1.36
CA TYR A 120 -20.66 4.63 -0.85
C TYR A 120 -19.86 5.43 0.17
N LYS A 121 -19.81 4.96 1.42
CA LYS A 121 -18.82 5.43 2.38
C LYS A 121 -17.47 4.84 2.00
N VAL A 122 -16.56 5.69 1.52
CA VAL A 122 -15.18 5.30 1.24
C VAL A 122 -14.53 4.86 2.55
N ALA A 123 -14.25 3.56 2.68
CA ALA A 123 -13.43 3.06 3.78
C ALA A 123 -12.02 3.64 3.65
N SER A 124 -11.45 4.12 4.77
CA SER A 124 -10.10 4.66 4.78
C SER A 124 -9.09 3.63 4.28
N SER A 125 -8.12 4.08 3.50
CA SER A 125 -7.11 3.23 2.84
C SER A 125 -5.99 2.75 3.78
N ARG A 126 -6.26 2.69 5.09
CA ARG A 126 -5.27 2.27 6.08
C ARG A 126 -4.94 0.80 5.91
N LYS A 127 -3.67 0.46 6.09
CA LYS A 127 -3.19 -0.92 6.04
C LYS A 127 -3.80 -1.67 7.22
N LEU A 128 -4.36 -2.85 6.97
CA LEU A 128 -4.92 -3.68 8.03
C LEU A 128 -3.95 -4.80 8.37
N TYR A 129 -3.79 -5.09 9.66
CA TYR A 129 -2.96 -6.19 10.15
C TYR A 129 -3.84 -7.26 10.78
N PHE A 130 -3.61 -8.51 10.40
CA PHE A 130 -4.42 -9.66 10.82
C PHE A 130 -3.60 -10.73 11.56
N GLY A 131 -4.16 -11.25 12.65
CA GLY A 131 -3.55 -12.34 13.42
C GLY A 131 -2.15 -11.98 13.89
N CYS A 132 -1.17 -12.85 13.65
CA CYS A 132 0.23 -12.63 14.00
C CYS A 132 0.84 -11.37 13.36
N ALA A 133 0.27 -10.84 12.28
CA ALA A 133 0.76 -9.58 11.70
C ALA A 133 0.48 -8.36 12.59
N LYS A 134 -0.45 -8.47 13.56
CA LYS A 134 -0.71 -7.41 14.56
C LYS A 134 0.40 -7.25 15.58
N GLU A 135 1.21 -8.29 15.77
CA GLU A 135 2.32 -8.28 16.73
C GLU A 135 3.56 -7.57 16.15
N LEU A 136 3.55 -7.26 14.85
CA LEU A 136 4.64 -6.53 14.21
C LEU A 136 4.74 -5.08 14.73
N PRO A 137 5.96 -4.52 14.83
CA PRO A 137 6.17 -3.15 15.33
C PRO A 137 5.36 -2.10 14.55
N GLU A 138 5.26 -2.26 13.23
CA GLU A 138 4.48 -1.39 12.34
C GLU A 138 3.00 -1.32 12.74
N ALA A 139 2.41 -2.45 13.12
CA ALA A 139 1.01 -2.54 13.51
C ALA A 139 0.75 -1.90 14.89
N GLN A 140 1.72 -2.00 15.81
CA GLN A 140 1.61 -1.43 17.15
C GLN A 140 1.65 0.10 17.11
N VAL A 141 2.52 0.69 16.28
CA VAL A 141 2.61 2.15 16.07
C VAL A 141 1.32 2.71 15.46
N GLU A 142 0.70 1.97 14.52
CA GLU A 142 -0.59 2.37 13.93
C GLU A 142 -1.77 2.27 14.93
N MET A 143 -1.73 1.34 15.89
CA MET A 143 -2.77 1.27 16.93
C MET A 143 -2.61 2.37 17.97
N SER A 144 -1.38 2.68 18.43
CA SER A 144 -1.14 3.73 19.41
C SER A 144 -1.53 5.12 18.87
N THR A 145 -1.23 5.39 17.59
CA THR A 145 -1.63 6.64 16.92
C THR A 145 -3.15 6.70 16.63
N ALA A 146 -3.82 5.57 16.46
CA ALA A 146 -5.28 5.54 16.29
C ALA A 146 -6.01 5.75 17.63
N GLU A 147 -5.43 5.31 18.74
CA GLU A 147 -5.95 5.53 20.10
C GLU A 147 -5.78 6.99 20.54
N GLU A 148 -4.64 7.64 20.25
CA GLU A 148 -4.42 9.08 20.54
C GLU A 148 -5.42 10.01 19.84
N VAL A 149 -5.92 9.64 18.65
CA VAL A 149 -6.90 10.45 17.90
C VAL A 149 -8.33 10.32 18.47
N LEU A 150 -8.61 9.27 19.24
CA LEU A 150 -9.93 9.05 19.88
C LEU A 150 -10.04 9.65 21.29
N THR A 151 -8.92 10.01 21.92
CA THR A 151 -8.87 10.59 23.28
C THR A 151 -8.64 12.11 23.29
N GLY A 152 -8.89 12.80 22.17
CA GLY A 152 -8.73 14.26 22.05
C GLY A 152 -9.95 15.11 22.42
N ASP A 153 -11.01 14.52 22.99
CA ASP A 153 -12.22 15.25 23.40
C ASP A 153 -12.96 14.54 24.55
N ALA A 154 -12.28 14.38 25.69
CA ALA A 154 -12.93 14.18 26.98
C ALA A 154 -11.94 14.53 28.09
N LEU A 155 -12.28 15.58 28.82
CA LEU A 155 -11.81 15.93 30.17
C LEU A 155 -11.21 14.73 30.93
N ASP A 156 -9.98 14.87 31.40
CA ASP A 156 -9.59 14.19 32.63
C ASP A 156 -8.72 15.06 33.52
N VAL A 157 -9.10 14.99 34.78
CA VAL A 157 -8.63 15.70 35.95
C VAL A 157 -7.38 15.00 36.48
N SER A 158 -6.44 15.79 36.99
CA SER A 158 -5.21 15.36 37.65
C SER A 158 -5.45 14.29 38.73
N GLU A 159 -4.55 13.29 38.84
CA GLU A 159 -3.59 13.14 39.96
C GLU A 159 -2.64 11.93 39.76
N PRO A 160 -1.47 11.91 40.45
CA PRO A 160 -0.24 11.23 40.04
C PRO A 160 0.16 10.01 40.91
N GLU A 161 1.40 9.52 40.73
CA GLU A 161 2.16 8.48 41.48
C GLU A 161 2.15 7.07 40.85
N SER A 162 3.20 6.25 40.88
CA SER A 162 4.63 6.33 41.19
C SER A 162 5.22 4.94 40.88
N LEU A 163 6.41 4.86 40.28
CA LEU A 163 7.56 4.04 40.70
C LEU A 163 8.45 3.66 39.50
N GLY A 164 9.72 4.03 39.63
CA GLY A 164 10.73 3.93 38.59
C GLY A 164 11.50 2.60 38.55
N SER A 165 12.43 2.56 37.60
CA SER A 165 13.66 1.78 37.73
C SER A 165 14.73 2.43 36.86
N HIS A 166 15.79 2.93 37.50
CA HIS A 166 17.01 3.42 36.86
C HIS A 166 18.01 2.28 36.71
N SER A 167 18.74 2.25 35.58
CA SER A 167 20.14 1.79 35.39
C SER A 167 20.37 1.65 33.88
N SER A 168 21.46 2.07 33.23
CA SER A 168 22.82 2.38 33.66
C SER A 168 23.47 3.42 32.74
N GLU A 169 24.48 4.08 33.28
CA GLU A 169 25.38 5.03 32.61
C GLU A 169 26.11 4.45 31.39
N GLY A 170 26.38 5.34 30.43
CA GLY A 170 27.34 5.12 29.35
C GLY A 170 27.78 6.46 28.78
N MET A 171 28.92 6.96 29.25
CA MET A 171 29.59 8.17 28.77
C MET A 171 29.60 8.26 27.23
N ALA A 172 28.93 9.27 26.68
CA ALA A 172 29.19 9.73 25.32
C ALA A 172 29.13 11.25 25.27
N SER A 173 30.32 11.83 25.20
CA SER A 173 30.62 13.00 24.36
C SER A 173 29.82 14.28 24.64
N TYR A 174 30.40 15.16 25.47
CA TYR A 174 30.13 16.59 25.56
C TYR A 174 30.45 17.33 24.24
N PHE A 175 29.83 16.92 23.13
CA PHE A 175 29.86 17.65 21.88
C PHE A 175 28.44 17.77 21.32
N LYS A 176 27.84 18.93 21.58
CA LYS A 176 26.74 19.56 20.83
C LYS A 176 25.43 18.75 20.74
N SER A 177 24.87 18.35 21.88
CA SER A 177 23.46 17.94 21.97
C SER A 177 22.52 19.03 21.47
N SER A 178 22.82 20.30 21.78
CA SER A 178 21.99 21.43 21.34
C SER A 178 21.94 21.62 19.82
N TYR A 179 22.98 21.20 19.09
CA TYR A 179 23.02 21.34 17.63
C TYR A 179 22.20 20.26 16.94
N LEU A 180 22.22 19.04 17.47
CA LEU A 180 21.37 17.95 16.98
C LEU A 180 19.90 18.19 17.35
N GLU A 181 19.62 18.72 18.54
CA GLU A 181 18.27 19.17 18.92
C GLU A 181 17.78 20.31 18.03
N GLN A 182 18.63 21.26 17.65
CA GLN A 182 18.27 22.32 16.70
C GLN A 182 17.96 21.79 15.29
N LEU A 183 18.62 20.71 14.84
CA LEU A 183 18.32 20.06 13.56
C LEU A 183 17.05 19.19 13.63
N ALA A 184 16.72 18.67 14.81
CA ALA A 184 15.51 17.89 15.04
C ALA A 184 14.31 18.76 15.47
N ALA A 185 14.53 20.05 15.72
CA ALA A 185 13.49 20.99 16.10
C ALA A 185 12.62 21.32 14.90
N SER A 186 11.33 21.05 15.02
CA SER A 186 10.28 21.32 14.03
C SER A 186 10.23 22.78 13.57
N GLU A 187 10.68 23.71 14.42
CA GLU A 187 10.78 25.14 14.09
C GLU A 187 11.73 25.41 12.92
N SER A 188 12.81 24.63 12.81
CA SER A 188 13.79 24.78 11.71
C SER A 188 13.23 24.27 10.38
N ASP A 189 12.48 23.17 10.42
CA ASP A 189 11.77 22.59 9.28
C ASP A 189 10.62 23.49 8.81
N ASP A 190 9.89 24.12 9.75
CA ASP A 190 8.82 25.07 9.43
C ASP A 190 9.37 26.32 8.74
N LEU A 191 10.53 26.81 9.19
CA LEU A 191 11.27 27.90 8.54
C LEU A 191 11.73 27.50 7.14
N LEU A 192 12.26 26.30 6.98
CA LEU A 192 12.71 25.77 5.68
C LEU A 192 11.53 25.63 4.71
N CYS A 193 10.40 25.10 5.18
CA CYS A 193 9.16 24.99 4.43
C CYS A 193 8.61 26.38 4.00
N GLY A 194 8.73 27.40 4.86
CA GLY A 194 8.42 28.78 4.51
C GLY A 194 9.33 29.35 3.42
N ILE A 195 10.64 29.10 3.52
CA ILE A 195 11.63 29.51 2.52
C ILE A 195 11.38 28.81 1.18
N GLU A 196 11.09 27.52 1.18
CA GLU A 196 10.77 26.74 -0.02
C GLU A 196 9.48 27.23 -0.69
N LYS A 197 8.42 27.47 0.09
CA LYS A 197 7.15 28.01 -0.42
C LYS A 197 7.31 29.40 -1.02
N THR A 198 8.12 30.26 -0.39
CA THR A 198 8.38 31.61 -0.91
C THR A 198 9.27 31.60 -2.15
N ALA A 199 10.27 30.72 -2.20
CA ALA A 199 11.10 30.49 -3.38
C ALA A 199 10.27 29.94 -4.55
N GLU A 200 9.41 28.94 -4.30
CA GLU A 200 8.47 28.40 -5.29
C GLU A 200 7.53 29.49 -5.82
N HIS A 201 6.97 30.31 -4.93
CA HIS A 201 6.11 31.42 -5.31
C HIS A 201 6.84 32.47 -6.18
N SER A 202 8.10 32.78 -5.84
CA SER A 202 8.93 33.69 -6.64
C SER A 202 9.22 33.14 -8.04
N LEU A 203 9.57 31.85 -8.14
CA LEU A 203 9.78 31.19 -9.43
C LEU A 203 8.52 31.16 -10.28
N ARG A 204 7.35 30.96 -9.68
CA ARG A 204 6.05 31.05 -10.36
C ARG A 204 5.76 32.45 -10.90
N LEU A 205 6.07 33.49 -10.12
CA LEU A 205 5.94 34.88 -10.54
C LEU A 205 6.87 35.23 -11.71
N GLU A 206 8.13 34.80 -11.65
CA GLU A 206 9.09 34.97 -12.74
C GLU A 206 8.66 34.19 -14.00
N HIS A 207 8.17 32.96 -13.84
CA HIS A 207 7.66 32.16 -14.95
C HIS A 207 6.38 32.75 -15.56
N GLY A 208 5.50 33.30 -14.73
CA GLY A 208 4.28 33.99 -15.16
C GLY A 208 4.57 35.30 -15.91
N LYS A 209 5.61 36.05 -15.52
CA LYS A 209 6.05 37.25 -16.25
C LYS A 209 6.65 36.91 -17.61
N ASN A 210 7.40 35.81 -17.72
CA ASN A 210 8.04 35.39 -18.96
C ASN A 210 7.07 34.74 -19.97
N ASN A 211 5.98 34.12 -19.50
CA ASN A 211 4.98 33.42 -20.33
C ASN A 211 3.59 34.08 -20.33
N GLY A 212 3.50 35.40 -20.16
CA GLY A 212 2.26 36.14 -20.43
C GLY A 212 1.11 35.92 -19.45
N ASN A 213 1.37 36.01 -18.14
CA ASN A 213 0.35 36.09 -17.08
C ASN A 213 -0.67 34.92 -17.02
N LEU A 214 -0.26 33.70 -17.38
CA LEU A 214 -1.01 32.50 -17.00
C LEU A 214 -0.79 32.19 -15.52
N CYS A 215 -1.62 32.82 -14.69
CA CYS A 215 -1.72 32.51 -13.27
C CYS A 215 -2.25 31.08 -13.11
N LEU A 216 -1.36 30.14 -12.73
CA LEU A 216 -1.71 28.79 -12.28
C LEU A 216 -2.47 28.87 -10.95
N LYS A 217 -3.71 29.36 -10.97
CA LYS A 217 -4.64 29.16 -9.87
C LYS A 217 -5.03 27.69 -9.85
N ARG A 218 -4.83 27.06 -8.69
CA ARG A 218 -5.31 25.71 -8.41
C ARG A 218 -6.83 25.70 -8.55
N PHE A 219 -7.33 25.14 -9.65
CA PHE A 219 -8.65 24.51 -9.64
C PHE A 219 -8.42 23.06 -9.24
N HIS A 220 -8.88 22.74 -8.04
CA HIS A 220 -8.90 21.39 -7.52
C HIS A 220 -10.06 20.64 -8.22
N GLU A 221 -9.81 20.15 -9.43
CA GLU A 221 -10.67 19.16 -10.08
C GLU A 221 -10.00 17.79 -9.96
N GLU A 222 -10.60 16.95 -9.12
CA GLU A 222 -10.25 15.56 -8.91
C GLU A 222 -10.53 14.75 -10.19
N ASN A 223 -9.59 14.75 -11.15
CA ASN A 223 -9.34 13.73 -12.19
C ASN A 223 -8.63 14.26 -13.46
N SER A 224 -7.78 15.29 -13.39
CA SER A 224 -6.85 15.55 -14.50
C SER A 224 -5.48 14.91 -14.21
N LEU A 225 -5.12 13.91 -15.02
CA LEU A 225 -3.73 13.52 -15.19
C LEU A 225 -2.98 14.78 -15.65
N TYR A 226 -2.10 15.31 -14.80
CA TYR A 226 -1.13 16.33 -15.20
C TYR A 226 -0.17 15.70 -16.21
N VAL A 227 -0.52 15.77 -17.48
CA VAL A 227 0.44 15.58 -18.57
C VAL A 227 1.13 16.93 -18.72
N VAL A 228 2.30 17.05 -18.09
CA VAL A 228 3.25 18.09 -18.49
C VAL A 228 3.78 17.62 -19.83
N ASP A 229 3.29 18.21 -20.92
CA ASP A 229 3.93 18.10 -22.23
C ASP A 229 5.29 18.77 -22.12
N VAL A 230 6.27 17.98 -21.67
CA VAL A 230 7.68 18.35 -21.77
C VAL A 230 8.04 18.11 -23.22
N ASP A 231 8.31 19.18 -23.96
CA ASP A 231 8.93 19.10 -25.28
C ASP A 231 10.29 18.42 -25.12
N LEU A 232 10.30 17.09 -25.24
CA LEU A 232 11.51 16.29 -25.21
C LEU A 232 12.26 16.57 -26.51
N LEU A 233 13.47 17.12 -26.37
CA LEU A 233 14.40 17.26 -27.49
C LEU A 233 14.57 15.89 -28.19
N PRO A 234 14.70 15.87 -29.53
CA PRO A 234 14.90 14.63 -30.27
C PRO A 234 16.00 13.77 -29.65
N GLU A 235 15.78 12.45 -29.58
CA GLU A 235 16.64 11.52 -28.85
C GLU A 235 18.11 11.59 -29.30
N GLU A 236 18.34 11.93 -30.56
CA GLU A 236 19.66 12.13 -31.16
C GLU A 236 20.43 13.30 -30.52
N GLU A 237 19.75 14.41 -30.23
CA GLU A 237 20.36 15.59 -29.60
C GLU A 237 20.69 15.32 -28.14
N TYR A 238 19.80 14.61 -27.45
CA TYR A 238 20.04 14.18 -26.07
C TYR A 238 21.27 13.26 -25.97
N ARG A 239 21.39 12.28 -26.88
CA ARG A 239 22.57 11.40 -26.96
C ARG A 239 23.85 12.18 -27.23
N ARG A 240 23.82 13.19 -28.13
CA ARG A 240 24.97 14.07 -28.40
C ARG A 240 25.37 14.85 -27.15
N ARG A 241 24.42 15.47 -26.44
CA ARG A 241 24.71 16.22 -25.21
C ARG A 241 25.34 15.37 -24.11
N ILE A 242 24.90 14.12 -23.94
CA ILE A 242 25.52 13.19 -22.99
C ILE A 242 26.98 12.91 -23.37
N LEU A 243 27.26 12.66 -24.64
CA LEU A 243 28.62 12.40 -25.12
C LEU A 243 29.52 13.61 -24.95
N ASP A 244 29.01 14.82 -25.23
CA ASP A 244 29.78 16.05 -25.06
C ASP A 244 30.02 16.36 -23.58
N ALA A 245 29.04 16.17 -22.70
CA ALA A 245 29.22 16.29 -21.26
C ALA A 245 30.29 15.31 -20.72
N LYS A 246 30.27 14.04 -21.19
CA LYS A 246 31.31 13.05 -20.85
C LYS A 246 32.69 13.47 -21.36
N ARG A 247 32.79 14.00 -22.59
CA ARG A 247 34.04 14.51 -23.15
C ARG A 247 34.57 15.71 -22.37
N GLU A 248 33.71 16.62 -21.94
CA GLU A 248 34.12 17.78 -21.13
C GLU A 248 34.60 17.36 -19.75
N LEU A 249 33.92 16.44 -19.10
CA LEU A 249 34.35 15.86 -17.81
C LEU A 249 35.71 15.21 -17.91
N LEU A 250 35.95 14.43 -18.98
CA LEU A 250 37.25 13.81 -19.25
C LEU A 250 38.32 14.86 -19.53
N LYS A 251 38.02 15.92 -20.30
CA LYS A 251 38.94 17.04 -20.53
C LYS A 251 39.28 17.77 -19.22
N LYS A 252 38.30 17.98 -18.34
CA LYS A 252 38.52 18.57 -17.01
C LYS A 252 39.42 17.67 -16.16
N ARG A 253 39.16 16.36 -16.11
CA ARG A 253 40.03 15.39 -15.42
C ARG A 253 41.46 15.34 -15.97
N LEU A 254 41.62 15.38 -17.29
CA LEU A 254 42.94 15.42 -17.91
C LEU A 254 43.69 16.72 -17.60
N ARG A 255 42.98 17.85 -17.50
CA ARG A 255 43.58 19.14 -17.09
C ARG A 255 43.98 19.13 -15.62
N THR A 256 43.21 18.49 -14.74
CA THR A 256 43.59 18.36 -13.32
C THR A 256 44.76 17.41 -13.11
N LEU A 257 44.94 16.40 -13.97
CA LEU A 257 46.07 15.47 -13.92
C LEU A 257 47.35 16.00 -14.60
N LYS A 258 47.27 17.11 -15.34
CA LYS A 258 48.43 17.80 -15.94
C LYS A 258 48.99 18.93 -15.07
N LYS A 259 48.39 19.20 -13.91
CA LYS A 259 48.96 20.00 -12.83
C LYS A 259 49.60 19.05 -11.82
#